data_AF-A0A7Y7ACQ3-F1
#
_entry.id   AF-A0A7Y7ACQ3-F1
#
_cell.length_a   1.000
_cell.length_b   1.000
_cell.length_c   1.000
_cell.angle_alpha   90.00
_cell.angle_beta   90.00
_cell.angle_gamma   90.00
#
_symmetry.space_group_name_H-M   'P 1'
#
loop_
_entity.id
_entity.type
_entity.pdbx_description
1 polymer ?
#
loop_
_entity_poly.entity_id
_entity_poly.type
_entity_poly.pdbx_seq_one_letter_code
_entity_poly.pdbx_strand_id
1 'polypeptide(L)'
;MKTALLSLFIAISSLTYADQLAYISKADADRAVAKIEKMKTIYLFCGCCSLVEPVEVKPIKVYTKHTGYEEYWEVYVQYLDEDGITRDEPLDLAYVWKKGLFKYKTIGQVLGLNHDTCTYIKNWDKAKEEE
;
A
#
# COMPACT_ATOMS: atom_id res chain seq x y z
N MET A 1 -10.62 -20.06 -35.73
CA MET A 1 -11.02 -18.73 -35.19
C MET A 1 -11.23 -18.68 -33.67
N LYS A 2 -11.16 -19.79 -32.92
CA LYS A 2 -11.28 -19.77 -31.44
C LYS A 2 -9.93 -19.63 -30.70
N THR A 3 -8.84 -20.07 -31.34
CA THR A 3 -7.48 -20.02 -30.77
C THR A 3 -6.88 -18.62 -30.75
N ALA A 4 -7.21 -17.76 -31.73
CA ALA A 4 -6.71 -16.39 -31.79
C ALA A 4 -7.30 -15.47 -30.68
N LEU A 5 -8.52 -15.76 -30.20
CA LEU A 5 -9.13 -15.03 -29.10
C LEU A 5 -8.43 -15.31 -27.76
N LEU A 6 -7.95 -16.55 -27.57
CA LEU A 6 -7.29 -16.97 -26.32
C LEU A 6 -5.94 -16.26 -26.13
N SER A 7 -5.21 -16.06 -27.23
CA SER A 7 -3.92 -15.36 -27.23
C SER A 7 -4.05 -13.87 -26.89
N LEU A 8 -5.18 -13.24 -27.24
CA LEU A 8 -5.44 -11.83 -26.96
C LEU A 8 -5.78 -11.59 -25.47
N PHE A 9 -6.41 -12.56 -24.80
CA PHE A 9 -6.79 -12.43 -23.39
C PHE A 9 -5.61 -12.53 -22.40
N ILE A 10 -4.55 -13.25 -22.75
CA ILE A 10 -3.36 -13.43 -21.88
C ILE A 10 -2.48 -12.17 -21.86
N ALA A 11 -2.57 -11.31 -22.87
CA ALA A 11 -1.71 -10.12 -22.99
C ALA A 11 -2.16 -8.93 -22.12
N ILE A 12 -3.36 -8.97 -21.52
CA ILE A 12 -3.96 -7.83 -20.80
C ILE A 12 -3.79 -7.97 -19.27
N SER A 13 -3.34 -9.12 -18.75
CA SER A 13 -3.23 -9.38 -17.31
C SER A 13 -1.96 -8.82 -16.63
N SER A 14 -1.08 -8.11 -17.33
CA SER A 14 0.23 -7.71 -16.82
C SER A 14 0.28 -6.35 -16.10
N LEU A 15 -0.86 -5.70 -15.84
CA LEU A 15 -0.92 -4.37 -15.19
C LEU A 15 -1.73 -4.37 -13.88
N THR A 16 -1.83 -5.52 -13.21
CA THR A 16 -2.53 -5.59 -11.92
C THR A 16 -1.61 -5.12 -10.79
N TYR A 17 -1.98 -4.03 -10.13
CA TYR A 17 -1.45 -3.70 -8.80
C TYR A 17 -1.81 -4.84 -7.85
N ALA A 18 -0.81 -5.50 -7.27
CA ALA A 18 -1.05 -6.57 -6.32
C ALA A 18 -1.47 -5.96 -4.98
N ASP A 19 -2.78 -5.82 -4.80
CA ASP A 19 -3.39 -5.46 -3.53
C ASP A 19 -3.28 -6.65 -2.56
N GLN A 20 -2.26 -6.61 -1.72
CA GLN A 20 -1.95 -7.73 -0.83
C GLN A 20 -2.63 -7.58 0.53
N LEU A 21 -2.80 -6.35 1.00
CA LEU A 21 -3.38 -6.03 2.31
C LEU A 21 -4.22 -4.73 2.32
N ALA A 22 -4.93 -4.36 1.24
CA ALA A 22 -5.95 -3.30 1.34
C ALA A 22 -7.31 -3.83 1.81
N TYR A 23 -7.66 -5.08 1.51
CA TYR A 23 -8.85 -5.75 2.06
C TYR A 23 -8.46 -6.72 3.17
N ILE A 24 -8.77 -6.36 4.41
CA ILE A 24 -8.40 -7.11 5.61
C ILE A 24 -9.58 -7.30 6.55
N SER A 25 -9.41 -8.15 7.56
CA SER A 25 -10.44 -8.33 8.58
C SER A 25 -10.68 -7.03 9.36
N LYS A 26 -11.88 -6.85 9.90
CA LYS A 26 -12.18 -5.69 10.76
C LYS A 26 -11.17 -5.53 11.91
N ALA A 27 -10.79 -6.65 12.54
CA ALA A 27 -9.85 -6.65 13.64
C ALA A 27 -8.46 -6.16 13.20
N ASP A 28 -8.01 -6.56 12.01
CA ASP A 28 -6.74 -6.09 11.46
C ASP A 28 -6.79 -4.62 11.06
N ALA A 29 -7.90 -4.17 10.48
CA ALA A 29 -8.13 -2.78 10.13
C ALA A 29 -8.14 -1.88 11.38
N ASP A 30 -8.83 -2.28 12.44
CA ASP A 30 -8.85 -1.54 13.71
C ASP A 30 -7.45 -1.49 14.35
N ARG A 31 -6.68 -2.59 14.30
CA ARG A 31 -5.28 -2.62 14.76
C ARG A 31 -4.38 -1.71 13.93
N ALA A 32 -4.60 -1.65 12.61
CA ALA A 32 -3.86 -0.79 11.69
C ALA A 32 -4.11 0.69 12.01
N VAL A 33 -5.38 1.10 12.12
CA VAL A 33 -5.78 2.47 12.51
C VAL A 33 -5.10 2.87 13.82
N ALA A 34 -5.29 2.09 14.88
CA ALA A 34 -4.73 2.38 16.20
C ALA A 34 -3.18 2.47 16.20
N LYS A 35 -2.53 1.87 15.20
CA LYS A 35 -1.08 1.91 15.03
C LYS A 35 -0.64 3.14 14.24
N ILE A 36 -1.30 3.44 13.12
CA ILE A 36 -0.95 4.54 12.22
C ILE A 36 -1.30 5.90 12.85
N GLU A 37 -2.41 6.03 13.58
CA GLU A 37 -2.80 7.28 14.26
C GLU A 37 -1.74 7.81 15.24
N LYS A 38 -0.91 6.92 15.78
CA LYS A 38 0.18 7.27 16.71
C LYS A 38 1.47 7.66 15.98
N MET A 39 1.51 7.56 14.66
CA MET A 39 2.67 7.87 13.84
C MET A 39 2.58 9.31 13.35
N LYS A 40 3.69 10.04 13.50
CA LYS A 40 3.81 11.38 12.93
C LYS A 40 3.92 11.36 11.40
N THR A 41 4.50 10.27 10.88
CA THR A 41 4.85 10.11 9.48
C THR A 41 4.72 8.64 9.10
N ILE A 42 4.17 8.37 7.93
CA ILE A 42 4.24 7.10 7.21
C ILE A 42 4.75 7.37 5.78
N TYR A 43 5.18 6.33 5.08
CA TYR A 43 5.63 6.42 3.70
C TYR A 43 4.79 5.50 2.83
N LEU A 44 4.26 6.04 1.73
CA LEU A 44 3.51 5.27 0.74
C LEU A 44 4.49 4.86 -0.36
N PHE A 45 4.71 3.56 -0.53
CA PHE A 45 5.63 3.04 -1.54
C PHE A 45 5.28 1.60 -1.93
N CYS A 46 4.73 1.46 -3.13
CA CYS A 46 4.52 0.17 -3.78
C CYS A 46 5.82 -0.30 -4.42
N GLY A 47 6.52 -1.22 -3.78
CA GLY A 47 7.77 -1.76 -4.30
C GLY A 47 7.61 -2.67 -5.52
N CYS A 48 6.38 -3.04 -5.87
CA CYS A 48 6.05 -3.82 -7.06
C CYS A 48 5.72 -2.94 -8.28
N CYS A 49 5.54 -1.64 -8.04
CA CYS A 49 5.16 -0.67 -9.06
C CYS A 49 6.41 -0.06 -9.68
N SER A 50 6.45 0.06 -11.00
CA SER A 50 7.58 0.65 -11.74
C SER A 50 7.90 2.06 -11.22
N LEU A 51 9.16 2.27 -10.80
CA LEU A 51 9.83 3.56 -10.55
C LEU A 51 9.01 4.65 -9.84
N VAL A 52 8.17 4.31 -8.85
CA VAL A 52 7.45 5.31 -8.04
C VAL A 52 8.31 5.72 -6.85
N GLU A 53 8.55 7.01 -6.67
CA GLU A 53 9.29 7.50 -5.49
C GLU A 53 8.44 7.36 -4.22
N PRO A 54 9.03 6.98 -3.07
CA PRO A 54 8.29 6.92 -1.81
C PRO A 54 7.73 8.29 -1.41
N VAL A 55 6.42 8.35 -1.14
CA VAL A 55 5.77 9.59 -0.70
C VAL A 55 5.72 9.63 0.83
N GLU A 56 6.34 10.67 1.42
CA GLU A 56 6.22 10.92 2.86
C GLU A 56 4.87 11.58 3.17
N VAL A 57 4.03 10.94 3.99
CA VAL A 57 2.72 11.50 4.36
C VAL A 57 2.61 11.65 5.88
N LYS A 58 1.97 12.74 6.30
CA LYS A 58 1.67 13.06 7.71
C LYS A 58 0.17 12.85 7.94
N PRO A 59 -0.23 11.74 8.58
CA PRO A 59 -1.65 11.45 8.78
C PRO A 59 -2.35 12.54 9.61
N ILE A 60 -3.48 13.03 9.11
CA ILE A 60 -4.42 13.93 9.80
C ILE A 60 -5.52 13.09 10.46
N LYS A 61 -6.02 12.10 9.72
CA LYS A 61 -7.05 11.16 10.17
C LYS A 61 -6.77 9.80 9.59
N VAL A 62 -6.99 8.75 10.36
CA VAL A 62 -6.94 7.37 9.88
C VAL A 62 -8.22 6.68 10.34
N TYR A 63 -8.86 5.90 9.48
CA TYR A 63 -10.14 5.29 9.80
C TYR A 63 -10.40 4.08 8.90
N THR A 64 -11.45 3.32 9.20
CA THR A 64 -11.83 2.16 8.39
C THR A 64 -13.12 2.40 7.61
N LYS A 65 -13.25 1.76 6.46
CA LYS A 65 -14.50 1.67 5.69
C LYS A 65 -14.79 0.20 5.39
N HIS A 66 -16.04 -0.21 5.54
CA HIS A 66 -16.50 -1.53 5.09
C HIS A 66 -16.58 -1.52 3.57
N THR A 67 -16.09 -2.55 2.91
CA THR A 67 -16.03 -2.62 1.43
C THR A 67 -17.42 -2.78 0.79
N GLY A 68 -18.39 -3.25 1.58
CA GLY A 68 -19.71 -3.66 1.09
C GLY A 68 -19.72 -5.09 0.53
N TYR A 69 -18.58 -5.78 0.58
CA TYR A 69 -18.41 -7.15 0.14
C TYR A 69 -17.84 -8.02 1.26
N GLU A 70 -18.59 -9.06 1.63
CA GLU A 70 -18.26 -9.96 2.76
C GLU A 70 -17.89 -9.16 4.03
N GLU A 71 -17.00 -9.68 4.87
CA GLU A 71 -16.54 -9.02 6.11
C GLU A 71 -15.14 -8.39 5.93
N TYR A 72 -14.93 -7.75 4.78
CA TYR A 72 -13.69 -7.05 4.46
C TYR A 72 -13.76 -5.56 4.74
N TRP A 73 -12.63 -5.02 5.17
CA TRP A 73 -12.47 -3.64 5.58
C TRP A 73 -11.21 -3.07 4.96
N GLU A 74 -11.28 -1.79 4.59
CA GLU A 74 -10.16 -0.98 4.13
C GLU A 74 -9.75 0.01 5.20
N VAL A 75 -8.47 0.36 5.21
CA VAL A 75 -7.92 1.42 6.05
C VAL A 75 -7.68 2.64 5.17
N TYR A 76 -8.18 3.79 5.60
CA TYR A 76 -8.01 5.07 4.90
C TYR A 76 -7.13 6.00 5.70
N VAL A 77 -6.35 6.83 4.99
CA VAL A 77 -5.62 7.96 5.56
C VAL A 77 -6.04 9.26 4.89
N GLN A 78 -6.26 10.29 5.70
CA GLN A 78 -6.32 11.66 5.24
C GLN A 78 -5.02 12.37 5.55
N TYR A 79 -4.50 13.11 4.58
CA TYR A 79 -3.29 13.93 4.73
C TYR A 79 -3.35 15.14 3.80
N LEU A 80 -2.52 16.15 4.07
CA LEU A 80 -2.30 17.26 3.13
C LEU A 80 -1.14 16.90 2.20
N ASP A 81 -1.37 16.98 0.90
CA ASP A 81 -0.31 16.84 -0.10
C ASP A 81 0.57 18.10 -0.20
N GLU A 82 1.52 18.10 -1.13
CA GLU A 82 2.46 19.21 -1.34
C GLU A 82 1.76 20.50 -1.80
N ASP A 83 0.60 20.39 -2.44
CA ASP A 83 -0.23 21.52 -2.89
C ASP A 83 -1.18 22.04 -1.78
N GLY A 84 -1.16 21.42 -0.60
CA GLY A 84 -2.05 21.75 0.51
C GLY A 84 -3.49 21.26 0.31
N ILE A 85 -3.71 20.32 -0.60
CA ILE A 85 -5.00 19.67 -0.82
C ILE A 85 -5.13 18.49 0.13
N THR A 86 -6.28 18.37 0.79
CA THR A 86 -6.57 17.19 1.61
C THR A 86 -6.88 16.00 0.72
N ARG A 87 -6.02 14.98 0.77
CA ARG A 87 -6.23 13.67 0.14
C ARG A 87 -6.90 12.72 1.13
N ASP A 88 -7.69 11.80 0.61
CA ASP A 88 -8.36 10.72 1.35
C ASP A 88 -8.11 9.42 0.58
N GLU A 89 -7.14 8.63 1.03
CA GLU A 89 -6.61 7.51 0.26
C GLU A 89 -6.77 6.18 0.99
N PRO A 90 -7.24 5.11 0.31
CA PRO A 90 -7.17 3.77 0.85
C PRO A 90 -5.71 3.30 0.92
N LEU A 91 -5.40 2.49 1.92
CA LEU A 91 -4.07 1.98 2.21
C LEU A 91 -4.00 0.48 1.93
N ASP A 92 -3.03 0.07 1.11
CA ASP A 92 -2.53 -1.31 1.13
C ASP A 92 -1.41 -1.41 2.18
N LEU A 93 -1.68 -2.13 3.28
CA LEU A 93 -0.74 -2.23 4.40
C LEU A 93 0.57 -2.96 4.07
N ALA A 94 0.65 -3.65 2.92
CA ALA A 94 1.88 -4.22 2.39
C ALA A 94 2.83 -3.13 1.86
N TYR A 95 2.32 -1.96 1.53
CA TYR A 95 3.08 -0.85 0.90
C TYR A 95 3.05 0.45 1.70
N VAL A 96 2.50 0.42 2.91
CA VAL A 96 2.63 1.51 3.88
C VAL A 96 3.79 1.21 4.79
N TRP A 97 4.79 2.09 4.81
CA TRP A 97 6.03 1.90 5.56
C TRP A 97 6.11 2.86 6.73
N LYS A 98 6.68 2.38 7.83
CA LYS A 98 7.18 3.24 8.91
C LYS A 98 8.71 3.21 8.94
N LYS A 99 9.30 4.38 9.18
CA LYS A 99 10.73 4.52 9.48
C LYS A 99 10.98 4.26 10.96
N GLY A 100 11.74 3.21 11.26
CA GLY A 100 12.32 2.99 12.59
C GLY A 100 13.74 3.56 12.69
N LEU A 101 14.37 3.41 13.85
CA LEU A 101 15.73 3.92 14.09
C LEU A 101 16.78 3.30 13.15
N PHE A 102 16.64 1.99 12.86
CA PHE A 102 17.63 1.24 12.07
C PHE A 102 17.07 0.67 10.75
N LYS A 103 15.76 0.46 10.65
CA LYS A 103 15.12 -0.15 9.48
C LYS A 103 13.70 0.36 9.26
N TYR A 104 13.26 0.23 8.03
CA TYR A 104 11.87 0.40 7.65
C TYR A 104 11.11 -0.90 7.87
N LYS A 105 9.83 -0.80 8.18
CA LYS A 105 8.91 -1.93 8.25
C LYS A 105 7.59 -1.51 7.66
N THR A 106 6.93 -2.39 6.93
CA THR A 106 5.56 -2.15 6.50
C THR A 106 4.60 -2.21 7.68
N ILE A 107 3.40 -1.64 7.55
CA ILE A 107 2.36 -1.80 8.56
C ILE A 107 1.91 -3.26 8.64
N GLY A 108 1.81 -3.97 7.51
CA GLY A 108 1.57 -5.42 7.48
C GLY A 108 2.56 -6.19 8.36
N GLN A 109 3.87 -5.91 8.25
CA GLN A 109 4.91 -6.56 9.07
C GLN A 109 4.78 -6.21 10.55
N VAL A 110 4.31 -5.01 10.86
CA VAL A 110 4.08 -4.56 12.25
C VAL A 110 2.90 -5.29 12.87
N LEU A 111 1.90 -5.65 12.07
CA LEU A 111 0.71 -6.39 12.50
C LEU A 111 0.89 -7.92 12.47
N GLY A 112 2.01 -8.39 11.92
CA GLY A 112 2.29 -9.82 11.75
C GLY A 112 1.53 -10.46 10.59
N LEU A 113 1.11 -9.66 9.61
CA LEU A 113 0.40 -10.13 8.42
C LEU A 113 1.40 -10.53 7.34
N ASN A 114 1.16 -11.66 6.68
CA ASN A 114 2.00 -12.14 5.59
C ASN A 114 1.76 -11.32 4.32
N HIS A 115 2.84 -10.88 3.66
CA HIS A 115 2.83 -10.14 2.39
C HIS A 115 4.27 -10.04 1.85
N ASP A 116 4.39 -9.72 0.57
CA ASP A 116 5.63 -9.37 -0.11
C ASP A 116 5.68 -7.86 -0.37
N THR A 117 6.85 -7.25 -0.24
CA THR A 117 7.06 -5.83 -0.54
C THR A 117 7.60 -5.59 -1.96
N CYS A 118 7.97 -6.66 -2.67
CA CYS A 118 8.77 -6.65 -3.90
C CYS A 118 10.11 -5.92 -3.71
N THR A 119 10.12 -4.60 -3.81
CA THR A 119 11.29 -3.76 -3.56
C THR A 119 11.25 -3.19 -2.14
N TYR A 120 12.37 -3.27 -1.44
CA TYR A 120 12.51 -2.62 -0.14
C TYR A 120 12.67 -1.11 -0.30
N ILE A 121 11.93 -0.31 0.47
CA ILE A 121 11.87 1.16 0.34
C ILE A 121 13.22 1.89 0.36
N LYS A 122 14.30 1.33 0.92
CA LYS A 122 15.64 1.96 0.84
C LYS A 122 16.36 1.76 -0.50
N ASN A 123 15.87 0.87 -1.35
CA ASN A 123 16.45 0.52 -2.64
C ASN A 123 15.61 1.10 -3.81
N TRP A 124 14.71 2.04 -3.53
CA TRP A 124 13.80 2.63 -4.52
C TRP A 124 14.55 3.33 -5.66
N ASP A 125 15.72 3.89 -5.37
CA ASP A 125 16.60 4.60 -6.29
C ASP A 125 17.52 3.66 -7.07
N LYS A 126 17.91 2.52 -6.49
CA LYS A 126 18.73 1.49 -7.15
C LYS A 126 18.00 0.77 -8.30
N ALA A 127 16.67 0.73 -8.24
CA ALA A 127 15.86 0.18 -9.32
C ALA A 127 15.93 1.01 -10.62
N LYS A 128 16.44 2.26 -10.58
CA LYS A 128 16.60 3.13 -11.76
C LYS A 128 17.81 2.77 -12.64
N GLU A 129 18.73 1.92 -12.18
CA GLU A 129 20.00 1.61 -12.88
C GLU A 129 19.97 0.30 -13.69
N GLU A 130 18.87 -0.48 -13.63
CA GLU A 130 18.76 -1.80 -14.27
C GLU A 130 17.81 -1.84 -15.49
N GLU A 131 17.31 -0.68 -15.95
CA GLU A 131 16.60 -0.50 -17.24
C GLU A 131 17.49 0.22 -18.28
#